data_AF-A0A2E2EPZ3-F1
#
_entry.id   AF-A0A2E2EPZ3-F1
#
_cell.length_a   1.000
_cell.length_b   1.000
_cell.length_c   1.000
_cell.angle_alpha   90.00
_cell.angle_beta   90.00
_cell.angle_gamma   90.00
#
_symmetry.space_group_name_H-M   'P 1'
#
loop_
_entity.id
_entity.type
_entity.pdbx_description
1 polymer ?
#
loop_
_entity_poly.entity_id
_entity_poly.type
_entity_poly.pdbx_seq_one_letter_code
_entity_poly.pdbx_strand_id
1 'polypeptide(L)'
;MFSDKANSIFQDVIKTYKVLNTVEQPFTNKYDKNEDVIAHLLYRKCWIDTVQWAYEDIIRDPNIDPVAALKLKRMIDASNQDRTDTVEYIDSYFLDKYKDVAVKADAKINSESPAWAIDRLSILALKIYHMHLETVREDATEDHKAACQKK
;
A
#
# COMPACT_ATOMS: atom_id res chain seq x y z
N MET A 1 -13.98 -13.18 2.04
CA MET A 1 -13.20 -13.01 3.29
C MET A 1 -12.72 -11.56 3.40
N PHE A 2 -12.34 -11.04 4.59
CA PHE A 2 -11.85 -9.65 4.72
C PHE A 2 -10.64 -9.36 3.84
N SER A 3 -9.70 -10.31 3.79
CA SER A 3 -8.51 -10.26 2.92
C SER A 3 -8.85 -10.09 1.44
N ASP A 4 -9.92 -10.74 0.96
CA ASP A 4 -10.32 -10.67 -0.45
C ASP A 4 -10.84 -9.28 -0.78
N LYS A 5 -11.63 -8.68 0.13
CA LYS A 5 -12.08 -7.29 0.01
C LYS A 5 -10.88 -6.33 -0.02
N ALA A 6 -9.95 -6.47 0.92
CA ALA A 6 -8.76 -5.62 0.98
C ALA A 6 -7.90 -5.75 -0.29
N ASN A 7 -7.60 -6.98 -0.71
CA ASN A 7 -6.83 -7.23 -1.94
C ASN A 7 -7.51 -6.68 -3.19
N SER A 8 -8.83 -6.82 -3.31
CA SER A 8 -9.57 -6.23 -4.44
C SER A 8 -9.44 -4.71 -4.46
N ILE A 9 -9.52 -4.05 -3.31
CA ILE A 9 -9.35 -2.59 -3.20
C ILE A 9 -7.91 -2.21 -3.58
N PHE A 10 -6.92 -2.93 -3.09
CA PHE A 10 -5.51 -2.64 -3.38
C PHE A 10 -5.20 -2.77 -4.88
N GLN A 11 -5.68 -3.82 -5.52
CA GLN A 11 -5.52 -3.97 -6.97
C GLN A 11 -6.21 -2.84 -7.76
N ASP A 12 -7.39 -2.40 -7.33
CA ASP A 12 -8.12 -1.28 -7.95
C ASP A 12 -7.34 0.04 -7.83
N VAL A 13 -6.81 0.33 -6.64
CA VAL A 13 -5.95 1.49 -6.38
C VAL A 13 -4.72 1.48 -7.28
N ILE A 14 -3.98 0.37 -7.30
CA ILE A 14 -2.76 0.24 -8.09
C ILE A 14 -3.06 0.46 -9.57
N LYS A 15 -4.09 -0.21 -10.10
CA LYS A 15 -4.52 -0.03 -11.50
C LYS A 15 -4.90 1.42 -11.79
N THR A 16 -5.66 2.06 -10.91
CA THR A 16 -6.11 3.44 -11.05
C THR A 16 -4.93 4.40 -11.10
N TYR A 17 -4.02 4.31 -10.12
CA TYR A 17 -2.84 5.16 -10.06
C TYR A 17 -1.96 5.03 -11.30
N LYS A 18 -1.79 3.80 -11.81
CA LYS A 18 -0.95 3.48 -12.96
C LYS A 18 -1.50 3.95 -14.30
N VAL A 19 -2.76 4.42 -14.37
CA VAL A 19 -3.30 5.07 -15.59
C VAL A 19 -2.56 6.37 -15.89
N LEU A 20 -2.39 7.23 -14.88
CA LEU A 20 -1.64 8.49 -15.02
C LEU A 20 -0.16 8.31 -14.69
N ASN A 21 0.16 7.41 -13.75
CA ASN A 21 1.52 7.01 -13.36
C ASN A 21 2.47 8.20 -13.07
N THR A 22 1.97 9.22 -12.39
CA THR A 22 2.71 10.43 -11.96
C THR A 22 2.50 10.66 -10.47
N VAL A 23 3.51 11.16 -9.77
CA VAL A 23 3.43 11.44 -8.32
C VAL A 23 2.65 12.72 -8.01
N GLU A 24 2.45 13.59 -9.01
CA GLU A 24 1.70 14.83 -8.92
C GLU A 24 0.18 14.63 -9.05
N GLN A 25 -0.28 13.40 -9.31
CA GLN A 25 -1.71 13.14 -9.53
C GLN A 25 -2.54 13.46 -8.26
N PRO A 26 -3.70 14.11 -8.42
CA PRO A 26 -4.57 14.40 -7.28
C PRO A 26 -5.13 13.12 -6.69
N PHE A 27 -5.15 13.02 -5.36
CA PHE A 27 -5.81 11.93 -4.66
C PHE A 27 -7.33 12.15 -4.67
N THR A 28 -8.07 11.18 -5.22
CA THR A 28 -9.52 11.09 -5.07
C THR A 28 -9.86 9.71 -4.53
N ASN A 29 -10.60 9.66 -3.42
CA ASN A 29 -11.03 8.39 -2.86
C ASN A 29 -12.33 7.93 -3.53
N LYS A 30 -12.35 6.68 -4.00
CA LYS A 30 -13.53 6.06 -4.62
C LYS A 30 -14.63 5.72 -3.62
N TYR A 31 -14.28 5.53 -2.35
CA TYR A 31 -15.21 5.14 -1.30
C TYR A 31 -15.57 6.35 -0.44
N ASP A 32 -16.88 6.57 -0.23
CA ASP A 32 -17.35 7.56 0.73
C ASP A 32 -17.08 7.08 2.16
N LYS A 33 -16.46 7.94 2.97
CA LYS A 33 -16.14 7.64 4.37
C LYS A 33 -17.38 7.42 5.24
N ASN A 34 -18.53 7.99 4.88
CA ASN A 34 -19.77 7.87 5.62
C ASN A 34 -20.52 6.58 5.27
N GLU A 35 -20.21 5.96 4.12
CA GLU A 35 -20.86 4.73 3.66
C GLU A 35 -20.02 3.48 3.99
N ASP A 36 -18.71 3.51 3.71
CA ASP A 36 -17.78 2.40 3.94
C ASP A 36 -16.42 2.92 4.43
N VAL A 37 -16.37 3.24 5.74
CA VAL A 37 -15.17 3.73 6.42
C VAL A 37 -13.95 2.84 6.16
N ILE A 38 -14.11 1.52 6.22
CA ILE A 38 -12.97 0.62 6.08
C ILE A 38 -12.47 0.58 4.63
N ALA A 39 -13.36 0.56 3.63
CA ALA A 39 -12.91 0.62 2.24
C ALA A 39 -12.25 1.98 1.92
N HIS A 40 -12.78 3.07 2.47
CA HIS A 40 -12.19 4.40 2.38
C HIS A 40 -10.75 4.42 2.93
N LEU A 41 -10.53 3.88 4.13
CA LEU A 41 -9.20 3.82 4.74
C LEU A 41 -8.25 2.91 3.95
N LEU A 42 -8.69 1.73 3.53
CA LEU A 42 -7.87 0.80 2.75
C LEU A 42 -7.45 1.38 1.39
N TYR A 43 -8.36 2.11 0.73
CA TYR A 43 -8.05 2.79 -0.53
C TYR A 43 -7.00 3.88 -0.33
N ARG A 44 -7.18 4.75 0.68
CA ARG A 44 -6.19 5.78 1.05
C ARG A 44 -4.84 5.16 1.36
N LYS A 45 -4.83 4.11 2.19
CA LYS A 45 -3.60 3.41 2.61
C LYS A 45 -2.80 2.93 1.41
N CYS A 46 -3.45 2.20 0.50
CA CYS A 46 -2.77 1.65 -0.68
C CYS A 46 -2.33 2.74 -1.65
N TRP A 47 -3.07 3.85 -1.73
CA TRP A 47 -2.69 4.99 -2.56
C TRP A 47 -1.40 5.62 -2.04
N ILE A 48 -1.29 5.83 -0.73
CA ILE A 48 -0.08 6.34 -0.08
C ILE A 48 1.11 5.42 -0.41
N ASP A 49 0.96 4.11 -0.26
CA ASP A 49 2.04 3.17 -0.61
C ASP A 49 2.45 3.26 -2.09
N THR A 50 1.47 3.41 -2.97
CA THR A 50 1.72 3.43 -4.43
C THR A 50 2.48 4.71 -4.82
N VAL A 51 2.10 5.86 -4.25
CA VAL A 51 2.81 7.13 -4.41
C VAL A 51 4.21 7.03 -3.81
N GLN A 52 4.33 6.50 -2.59
CA GLN A 52 5.61 6.34 -1.91
C GLN A 52 6.56 5.45 -2.71
N TRP A 53 6.06 4.37 -3.31
CA TRP A 53 6.85 3.51 -4.19
C TRP A 53 7.42 4.30 -5.37
N ALA A 54 6.62 5.16 -6.00
CA ALA A 54 7.08 6.01 -7.10
C ALA A 54 8.09 7.07 -6.64
N TYR A 55 7.94 7.65 -5.44
CA TYR A 55 8.98 8.53 -4.86
C TYR A 55 10.29 7.78 -4.63
N GLU A 56 10.24 6.57 -4.10
CA GLU A 56 11.39 5.71 -3.86
C GLU A 56 12.09 5.31 -5.18
N ASP A 57 11.34 5.12 -6.27
CA ASP A 57 11.93 4.88 -7.59
C ASP A 57 12.65 6.13 -8.13
N ILE A 58 12.10 7.33 -7.93
CA ILE A 58 12.72 8.59 -8.38
C ILE A 58 13.99 8.89 -7.59
N ILE A 59 13.98 8.76 -6.26
CA ILE A 59 15.14 9.10 -5.40
C ILE A 59 16.32 8.14 -5.59
N ARG A 60 16.10 6.96 -6.18
CA ARG A 60 17.15 5.97 -6.48
C ARG A 60 17.99 6.32 -7.70
N ASP A 61 17.61 7.31 -8.50
CA ASP A 61 18.44 7.78 -9.61
C ASP A 61 19.75 8.38 -9.07
N PRO A 62 20.93 7.78 -9.37
CA PRO A 62 22.21 8.30 -8.87
C PRO A 62 22.57 9.69 -9.43
N ASN A 63 21.89 10.14 -10.49
CA ASN A 63 22.14 11.42 -11.14
C ASN A 63 21.11 12.50 -10.77
N ILE A 64 20.22 12.23 -9.81
CA ILE A 64 19.21 13.20 -9.36
C ILE A 64 19.89 14.49 -8.86
N ASP A 65 19.32 15.63 -9.22
CA ASP A 65 19.75 16.92 -8.70
C ASP A 65 19.65 16.92 -7.15
N PRO A 66 20.71 17.28 -6.40
CA PRO A 66 20.71 17.21 -4.94
C PRO A 66 19.63 18.06 -4.26
N VAL A 67 19.25 19.20 -4.85
CA VAL A 67 18.20 20.07 -4.29
C VAL A 67 16.83 19.43 -4.49
N ALA A 68 16.58 18.86 -5.69
CA ALA A 68 15.39 18.07 -5.96
C ALA A 68 15.31 16.82 -5.06
N ALA A 69 16.44 16.14 -4.84
CA ALA A 69 16.54 14.97 -3.97
C ALA A 69 16.17 15.30 -2.52
N LEU A 70 16.64 16.43 -1.98
CA LEU A 70 16.27 16.87 -0.63
C LEU A 70 14.77 17.17 -0.51
N LYS A 71 14.18 17.81 -1.53
CA LYS A 71 12.73 18.07 -1.57
C LYS A 71 11.96 16.76 -1.58
N LEU A 72 12.35 15.82 -2.44
CA LEU A 72 11.73 14.50 -2.54
C LEU A 72 11.86 13.70 -1.24
N LYS A 73 13.03 13.76 -0.58
CA LYS A 73 13.24 13.10 0.72
C LYS A 73 12.28 13.61 1.80
N ARG A 74 12.01 14.92 1.84
CA ARG A 74 11.00 15.48 2.75
C ARG A 74 9.59 15.01 2.44
N MET A 75 9.27 14.81 1.16
CA MET A 75 7.98 14.25 0.73
C MET A 75 7.85 12.78 1.13
N ILE A 76 8.91 11.98 0.97
CA ILE A 76 9.02 10.59 1.44
C ILE A 76 8.80 10.51 2.95
N ASP A 77 9.41 11.41 3.72
CA ASP A 77 9.26 11.42 5.19
C ASP A 77 7.83 11.78 5.60
N ALA A 78 7.22 12.78 4.95
CA ALA A 78 5.81 13.13 5.18
C ALA A 78 4.86 11.99 4.79
N SER A 79 5.12 11.31 3.68
CA SER A 79 4.32 10.17 3.22
C SER A 79 4.45 8.96 4.13
N ASN A 80 5.63 8.71 4.72
CA ASN A 80 5.82 7.68 5.74
C ASN A 80 5.01 7.95 7.01
N GLN A 81 4.92 9.23 7.42
CA GLN A 81 4.07 9.63 8.54
C GLN A 81 2.59 9.41 8.21
N ASP A 82 2.12 9.89 7.05
CA ASP A 82 0.72 9.73 6.60
C ASP A 82 0.32 8.25 6.49
N ARG A 83 1.25 7.38 6.05
CA ARG A 83 1.06 5.93 6.05
C ARG A 83 0.83 5.40 7.47
N THR A 84 1.68 5.80 8.41
CA THR A 84 1.61 5.35 9.81
C THR A 84 0.31 5.82 10.46
N ASP A 85 -0.04 7.09 10.30
CA ASP A 85 -1.28 7.66 10.82
C ASP A 85 -2.50 6.93 10.24
N THR A 86 -2.47 6.62 8.93
CA THR A 86 -3.54 5.85 8.28
C THR A 86 -3.66 4.43 8.83
N VAL A 87 -2.55 3.77 9.16
CA VAL A 87 -2.54 2.46 9.81
C VAL A 87 -3.15 2.53 11.22
N GLU A 88 -2.81 3.56 12.00
CA GLU A 88 -3.39 3.77 13.33
C GLU A 88 -4.91 4.05 13.28
N TYR A 89 -5.39 4.76 12.26
CA TYR A 89 -6.83 4.93 12.02
C TYR A 89 -7.53 3.60 11.70
N ILE A 90 -6.89 2.71 10.93
CA ILE A 90 -7.42 1.38 10.64
C ILE A 90 -7.47 0.54 11.93
N ASP A 91 -6.47 0.63 12.80
CA ASP A 91 -6.51 -0.05 14.10
C ASP A 91 -7.62 0.50 14.98
N SER A 92 -7.82 1.81 15.01
CA SER A 92 -8.92 2.45 15.74
C SER A 92 -10.28 1.94 15.25
N TYR A 93 -10.45 1.75 13.93
CA TYR A 93 -11.66 1.13 13.37
C TYR A 93 -11.87 -0.30 13.89
N PHE A 94 -10.83 -1.14 13.94
CA PHE A 94 -10.97 -2.51 14.45
C PHE A 94 -11.19 -2.55 15.96
N LEU A 95 -10.55 -1.65 16.70
CA LEU A 95 -10.74 -1.51 18.14
C LEU A 95 -12.19 -1.15 18.45
N ASP A 96 -12.77 -0.16 17.77
CA ASP A 96 -14.17 0.21 17.96
C ASP A 96 -15.12 -0.91 17.52
N LYS A 97 -14.84 -1.56 16.39
CA LYS A 97 -15.65 -2.66 15.87
C LYS A 97 -15.73 -3.86 16.81
N TYR A 98 -14.66 -4.15 17.55
CA TYR A 98 -14.56 -5.32 18.42
C TYR A 98 -14.53 -4.98 19.91
N LYS A 99 -14.86 -3.74 20.30
CA LYS A 99 -14.80 -3.27 21.70
C LYS A 99 -15.66 -4.08 22.67
N ASP A 100 -16.76 -4.66 22.19
CA ASP A 100 -17.70 -5.44 23.00
C ASP A 100 -17.38 -6.95 23.00
N VAL A 101 -16.30 -7.37 22.32
CA VAL A 101 -15.90 -8.77 22.29
C VAL A 101 -15.26 -9.16 23.62
N ALA A 102 -15.86 -10.15 24.30
CA ALA A 102 -15.29 -10.72 25.50
C ALA A 102 -13.96 -11.46 25.19
N VAL A 103 -12.88 -10.99 25.80
CA VAL A 103 -11.56 -11.59 25.66
C VAL A 103 -11.53 -12.95 26.35
N LYS A 104 -11.08 -13.99 25.65
CA LYS A 104 -10.88 -15.32 26.24
C LYS A 104 -9.65 -15.33 27.14
N ALA A 105 -9.70 -16.10 28.23
CA ALA A 105 -8.58 -16.21 29.17
C ALA A 105 -7.28 -16.73 28.54
N ASP A 106 -7.40 -17.54 27.47
CA ASP A 106 -6.31 -18.13 26.70
C ASP A 106 -6.10 -17.46 25.33
N ALA A 107 -6.64 -16.24 25.13
CA ALA A 107 -6.49 -15.51 23.88
C ALA A 107 -5.01 -15.30 23.55
N LYS A 108 -4.60 -15.73 22.34
CA LYS A 108 -3.25 -15.53 21.86
C LYS A 108 -2.96 -14.04 21.69
N ILE A 109 -1.87 -13.58 22.31
CA ILE A 109 -1.32 -12.25 22.07
C ILE A 109 -0.44 -12.31 20.83
N ASN A 110 -0.65 -11.40 19.88
CA ASN A 110 0.20 -11.23 18.71
C ASN A 110 1.06 -9.97 18.90
N SER A 111 2.27 -9.98 18.32
CA SER A 111 3.20 -8.85 18.39
C SER A 111 2.79 -7.65 17.54
N GLU A 112 1.79 -7.84 16.66
CA GLU A 112 1.35 -6.84 15.70
C GLU A 112 -0.17 -6.74 15.71
N SER A 113 -0.66 -5.55 15.40
CA SER A 113 -2.07 -5.28 15.26
C SER A 113 -2.61 -5.74 13.90
N PRO A 114 -3.95 -5.86 13.74
CA PRO A 114 -4.57 -6.14 12.45
C PRO A 114 -4.18 -5.12 11.37
N ALA A 115 -4.07 -3.83 11.67
CA ALA A 115 -3.74 -2.83 10.67
C ALA A 115 -2.30 -2.97 10.15
N TRP A 116 -1.32 -3.32 10.99
CA TRP A 116 0.05 -3.59 10.54
C TRP A 116 0.15 -4.83 9.63
N ALA A 117 -0.68 -5.85 9.86
CA ALA A 117 -0.77 -6.99 8.94
C ALA A 117 -1.36 -6.59 7.58
N ILE A 118 -2.37 -5.70 7.59
CA ILE A 118 -2.97 -5.13 6.38
C ILE A 118 -1.98 -4.21 5.65
N ASP A 119 -1.14 -3.47 6.38
CA ASP A 119 -0.10 -2.62 5.81
C ASP A 119 0.83 -3.42 4.92
N ARG A 120 1.35 -4.53 5.45
CA ARG A 120 2.18 -5.46 4.68
C ARG A 120 1.43 -6.09 3.51
N LEU A 121 0.15 -6.41 3.67
CA LEU A 121 -0.66 -6.97 2.58
C LEU A 121 -0.72 -6.00 1.38
N SER A 122 -0.89 -4.69 1.63
CA SER A 122 -0.88 -3.68 0.57
C SER A 122 0.47 -3.59 -0.13
N ILE A 123 1.59 -3.63 0.62
CA ILE A 123 2.94 -3.67 0.03
C ILE A 123 3.15 -4.95 -0.80
N LEU A 124 2.63 -6.09 -0.35
CA LEU A 124 2.70 -7.34 -1.11
C LEU A 124 1.88 -7.24 -2.41
N ALA A 125 0.70 -6.62 -2.37
CA ALA A 125 -0.10 -6.39 -3.59
C ALA A 125 0.67 -5.55 -4.62
N LEU A 126 1.34 -4.48 -4.18
CA LEU A 126 2.25 -3.68 -5.03
C LEU A 126 3.40 -4.51 -5.59
N LYS A 127 4.09 -5.28 -4.74
CA LYS A 127 5.20 -6.14 -5.17
C LYS A 127 4.76 -7.16 -6.22
N ILE A 128 3.63 -7.83 -6.01
CA ILE A 128 3.07 -8.79 -6.96
C ILE A 128 2.76 -8.11 -8.29
N TYR A 129 2.16 -6.92 -8.26
CA TYR A 129 1.89 -6.14 -9.48
C TYR A 129 3.17 -5.80 -10.25
N HIS A 130 4.19 -5.27 -9.57
CA HIS A 130 5.46 -4.91 -10.20
C HIS A 130 6.21 -6.15 -10.70
N MET A 131 6.22 -7.26 -9.95
CA MET A 131 6.80 -8.52 -10.42
C MET A 131 6.09 -9.03 -11.68
N HIS A 132 4.77 -8.92 -11.74
CA HIS A 132 4.04 -9.29 -12.95
C HIS A 132 4.47 -8.45 -14.16
N LEU A 133 4.61 -7.12 -13.99
CA LEU A 133 5.12 -6.25 -15.05
C LEU A 133 6.50 -6.69 -15.58
N GLU A 134 7.41 -7.10 -14.71
CA GLU A 134 8.73 -7.62 -15.10
C GLU A 134 8.64 -8.93 -15.91
N THR A 135 7.62 -9.75 -15.68
CA THR A 135 7.45 -11.01 -16.45
C THR A 135 6.85 -10.83 -17.84
N VAL A 136 6.08 -9.76 -18.04
CA VAL A 136 5.41 -9.47 -19.33
C VAL A 136 6.20 -8.50 -20.19
N ARG A 137 7.35 -8.01 -19.71
CA ARG A 137 8.29 -7.22 -20.50
C ARG A 137 8.79 -8.02 -21.71
N GLU A 138 8.77 -7.40 -22.88
CA GLU A 138 9.12 -8.05 -24.16
C GLU A 138 10.59 -8.50 -24.20
N ASP A 139 11.46 -7.81 -23.47
CA ASP A 139 12.89 -8.10 -23.33
C ASP A 139 13.23 -9.04 -22.15
N ALA A 140 12.24 -9.47 -21.38
CA ALA A 140 12.47 -10.40 -20.27
C ALA A 140 12.90 -11.78 -20.78
N THR A 141 14.06 -12.25 -20.32
CA THR A 141 14.57 -13.58 -20.66
C THR A 141 13.66 -14.68 -20.10
N GLU A 142 13.61 -15.82 -20.78
CA GLU A 142 12.79 -16.97 -20.33
C GLU A 142 13.17 -17.46 -18.93
N ASP A 143 14.46 -17.39 -18.58
CA ASP A 143 14.95 -17.68 -17.22
C ASP A 143 14.41 -16.69 -16.17
N HIS A 144 14.31 -15.40 -16.52
CA HIS A 144 13.74 -14.37 -15.64
C HIS A 144 12.23 -14.56 -15.45
N LYS A 145 11.50 -14.87 -16.52
CA LYS A 145 10.06 -15.19 -16.45
C LYS A 145 9.81 -16.42 -15.58
N ALA A 146 10.58 -17.49 -15.77
CA ALA A 146 10.45 -18.73 -14.99
C ALA A 146 10.79 -18.54 -13.51
N ALA A 147 11.76 -17.68 -13.17
CA ALA A 147 12.11 -17.36 -11.79
C ALA A 147 11.02 -16.54 -11.08
N CYS A 148 10.40 -15.59 -11.78
CA CYS A 148 9.30 -14.78 -11.25
C CYS A 148 8.00 -15.58 -11.10
N GLN A 149 7.70 -16.54 -11.98
CA GLN A 149 6.50 -17.40 -11.86
C GLN A 149 6.56 -18.44 -10.72
N LYS A 150 7.75 -18.70 -10.17
CA LYS A 150 7.96 -19.65 -9.05
C LYS A 150 7.84 -18.99 -7.67
N LYS A 151 7.70 -17.67 -7.60
CA LYS A 151 7.54 -16.88 -6.36
C LYS A 151 6.07 -16.52 -6.13
#